data_AF-A0AAV5GFZ1-F1
#
_entry.id   AF-A0AAV5GFZ1-F1
#
_cell.length_a   1.000
_cell.length_b   1.000
_cell.length_c   1.000
_cell.angle_alpha   90.00
_cell.angle_beta   90.00
_cell.angle_gamma   90.00
#
_symmetry.space_group_name_H-M   'P 1'
#
loop_
_entity.id
_entity.type
_entity.pdbx_description
1 polymer ?
#
loop_
_entity_poly.entity_id
_entity_poly.type
_entity_poly.pdbx_seq_one_letter_code
_entity_poly.pdbx_strand_id
1 'polypeptide(L)'
;MGRRGPLAMDTSLVPPLLLLSVPVAYVGYRVYRALLSTPASKRPYDPKTGVGRGAPGFQTGVRRVAIPPHIAARIRAGEEVSGEEITAALEAERERLDREEREGAEEKVKLPEGVDEDWLPAGAVSGKKKARSRKK
;
A
#
# COMPACT_ATOMS: atom_id res chain seq x y z
N MET A 1 -31.65 6.15 -48.85
CA MET A 1 -30.60 7.00 -48.24
C MET A 1 -31.27 8.04 -47.35
N GLY A 2 -31.44 7.76 -46.05
CA GLY A 2 -32.00 8.72 -45.10
C GLY A 2 -30.91 9.64 -44.56
N ARG A 3 -31.00 10.94 -44.84
CA ARG A 3 -30.10 11.95 -44.23
C ARG A 3 -30.48 12.07 -42.75
N ARG A 4 -29.59 11.69 -41.84
CA ARG A 4 -29.72 12.04 -40.42
C ARG A 4 -29.46 13.55 -40.33
N GLY A 5 -30.52 14.32 -40.08
CA GLY A 5 -30.40 15.76 -39.80
C GLY A 5 -29.59 16.00 -38.52
N PRO A 6 -29.08 17.23 -38.31
CA PRO A 6 -28.36 17.58 -37.10
C PRO A 6 -29.26 17.33 -35.89
N LEU A 7 -28.74 16.63 -34.87
CA LEU A 7 -29.43 16.41 -33.61
C LEU A 7 -29.67 17.79 -32.95
N ALA A 8 -30.89 18.32 -33.09
CA ALA A 8 -31.31 19.49 -32.33
C ALA A 8 -31.29 19.10 -30.85
N MET A 9 -30.38 19.71 -30.09
CA MET A 9 -30.31 19.52 -28.64
C MET A 9 -31.32 20.45 -27.99
N ASP A 10 -32.21 19.89 -27.19
CA ASP A 10 -33.11 20.68 -26.36
C ASP A 10 -32.27 21.50 -25.37
N THR A 11 -32.22 22.81 -25.57
CA THR A 11 -31.38 23.74 -24.79
C THR A 11 -31.78 23.79 -23.32
N SER A 12 -33.01 23.37 -22.99
CA SER A 12 -33.51 23.18 -21.63
C SER A 12 -32.89 21.99 -20.89
N LEU A 13 -32.33 21.01 -21.63
CA LEU A 13 -31.67 19.83 -21.06
C LEU A 13 -30.19 20.08 -20.73
N VAL A 14 -29.60 21.18 -21.21
CA VAL A 14 -28.19 21.51 -20.99
C VAL A 14 -27.87 21.74 -19.50
N PRO A 15 -28.65 22.52 -18.72
CA PRO A 15 -28.37 22.72 -17.29
C PRO A 15 -28.35 21.44 -16.43
N PRO A 16 -29.36 20.53 -16.51
CA PRO A 16 -29.32 19.30 -15.72
C PRO A 16 -28.23 18.32 -16.19
N LEU A 17 -27.92 18.27 -17.49
CA LEU A 17 -26.83 17.43 -18.01
C LEU A 17 -25.45 17.91 -17.52
N LEU A 18 -25.24 19.23 -17.40
CA LEU A 18 -24.00 19.77 -16.83
C LEU A 18 -23.86 19.42 -15.34
N LEU A 19 -24.94 19.55 -14.55
CA LEU A 19 -24.93 19.19 -13.14
C LEU A 19 -24.60 17.72 -12.90
N LEU A 20 -25.02 16.82 -13.79
CA LEU A 20 -24.71 15.40 -13.70
C LEU A 20 -23.32 15.05 -14.26
N SER A 21 -22.94 15.62 -15.41
CA SER A 21 -21.70 15.26 -16.11
C SER A 21 -20.44 15.78 -15.44
N VAL A 22 -20.48 16.94 -14.78
CA VAL A 22 -19.32 17.51 -14.08
C VAL A 22 -18.80 16.59 -12.95
N PRO A 23 -19.62 16.13 -11.99
CA PRO A 23 -19.14 15.22 -10.95
C PRO A 23 -18.72 13.86 -11.52
N VAL A 24 -19.44 13.34 -12.53
CA VAL A 24 -19.09 12.08 -13.21
C VAL A 24 -17.73 12.20 -13.92
N ALA A 25 -17.48 13.30 -14.62
CA ALA A 25 -16.21 13.58 -15.28
C ALA A 25 -15.08 13.78 -14.26
N TYR A 26 -15.35 14.45 -13.13
CA TYR A 26 -14.35 14.64 -12.07
C TYR A 26 -13.92 13.32 -11.43
N VAL A 27 -14.89 12.46 -11.06
CA VAL A 27 -14.60 11.13 -10.50
C VAL A 27 -13.88 10.27 -11.54
N GLY A 28 -14.37 10.27 -12.79
CA GLY A 28 -13.72 9.57 -13.90
C GLY A 28 -12.27 10.03 -14.10
N TYR A 29 -12.02 11.33 -14.06
CA TYR A 29 -10.67 11.89 -14.17
C TYR A 29 -9.78 11.50 -12.98
N ARG A 30 -10.30 11.51 -11.75
CA ARG A 30 -9.56 11.09 -10.55
C ARG A 30 -9.16 9.63 -10.64
N VAL A 31 -10.06 8.75 -11.08
CA VAL A 31 -9.78 7.32 -11.26
C VAL A 31 -8.80 7.09 -12.40
N TYR A 32 -9.01 7.74 -13.56
CA TYR A 32 -8.09 7.69 -14.69
C TYR A 32 -6.68 8.15 -14.30
N ARG A 33 -6.55 9.30 -13.63
CA ARG A 33 -5.27 9.82 -13.18
C ARG A 33 -4.60 8.90 -12.15
N ALA A 34 -5.38 8.29 -11.26
CA ALA A 34 -4.86 7.30 -10.31
C ALA A 34 -4.34 6.05 -11.01
N LEU A 35 -5.02 5.58 -12.07
CA LEU A 35 -4.60 4.44 -12.88
C LEU A 35 -3.34 4.72 -13.72
N LEU A 36 -3.21 5.94 -14.25
CA LEU A 36 -2.05 6.35 -15.05
C LEU A 36 -0.83 6.75 -14.22
N SER A 37 -0.99 7.00 -12.93
CA SER A 37 0.13 7.38 -12.06
C SER A 37 0.97 6.15 -11.72
N THR A 38 1.92 5.82 -12.58
CA THR A 38 2.95 4.83 -12.24
C THR A 38 3.88 5.46 -11.21
N PRO A 39 4.00 4.88 -10.00
CA PRO A 39 4.85 5.44 -8.95
C PRO A 39 6.30 5.48 -9.45
N ALA A 40 7.02 6.55 -9.10
CA ALA A 40 8.40 6.77 -9.54
C ALA A 40 9.33 5.57 -9.24
N SER A 41 9.05 4.84 -8.16
CA SER A 41 9.79 3.63 -7.79
C SER A 41 9.69 2.51 -8.85
N LYS A 42 8.61 2.43 -9.64
CA LYS A 42 8.40 1.39 -10.65
C LYS A 42 8.92 1.77 -12.05
N ARG A 43 9.52 2.94 -12.22
CA ARG A 43 10.05 3.36 -13.52
C ARG A 43 11.31 2.55 -13.87
N PRO A 44 11.42 2.02 -15.12
CA PRO A 44 12.61 1.32 -15.57
C PRO A 44 13.82 2.27 -15.65
N TYR A 45 15.02 1.72 -15.65
CA TYR A 45 16.27 2.47 -15.77
C TYR A 45 16.34 3.20 -17.12
N ASP A 46 16.56 4.51 -17.07
CA ASP A 46 16.84 5.33 -18.24
C ASP A 46 18.36 5.60 -18.32
N PRO A 47 19.06 5.06 -19.34
CA PRO A 47 20.51 5.18 -19.45
C PRO A 47 20.99 6.62 -19.74
N LYS A 48 20.11 7.51 -20.21
CA LYS A 48 20.49 8.92 -20.50
C LYS A 48 20.54 9.77 -19.24
N THR A 49 19.62 9.51 -18.31
CA THR A 49 19.51 10.26 -17.05
C THR A 49 20.22 9.57 -15.90
N GLY A 50 20.55 8.28 -16.03
CA GLY A 50 21.16 7.48 -14.96
C GLY A 50 20.20 7.17 -13.81
N VAL A 51 18.90 7.44 -13.99
CA VAL A 51 17.88 7.30 -12.94
C VAL A 51 16.92 6.18 -13.33
N GLY A 52 16.61 5.31 -12.35
CA GLY A 52 15.57 4.29 -12.47
C GLY A 52 16.01 2.91 -11.97
N ARG A 53 15.09 1.94 -12.02
CA ARG A 53 15.37 0.56 -11.59
C ARG A 53 16.10 -0.23 -12.67
N GLY A 54 17.19 -0.89 -12.28
CA GLY A 54 17.98 -1.75 -13.16
C GLY A 54 19.28 -1.10 -13.66
N ALA A 55 19.84 -0.14 -12.90
CA ALA A 55 21.13 0.44 -13.24
C ALA A 55 22.20 -0.67 -13.41
N PRO A 56 22.95 -0.68 -14.53
CA PRO A 56 23.98 -1.67 -14.78
C PRO A 56 25.00 -1.72 -13.63
N GLY A 57 25.27 -2.92 -13.11
CA GLY A 57 26.23 -3.13 -12.02
C GLY A 57 25.68 -2.92 -10.59
N PHE A 58 24.41 -2.48 -10.42
CA PHE A 58 23.79 -2.36 -9.09
C PHE A 58 22.61 -3.33 -8.94
N GLN A 59 22.59 -4.08 -7.83
CA GLN A 59 21.47 -4.95 -7.49
C GLN A 59 20.28 -4.10 -6.99
N THR A 60 19.50 -3.58 -7.94
CA THR A 60 18.29 -2.80 -7.63
C THR A 60 17.06 -3.72 -7.49
N GLY A 61 16.04 -3.26 -6.76
CA GLY A 61 14.80 -4.05 -6.59
C GLY A 61 14.83 -5.05 -5.43
N VAL A 62 15.91 -5.10 -4.65
CA VAL A 62 15.96 -5.86 -3.40
C VAL A 62 14.93 -5.36 -2.40
N ARG A 63 14.32 -6.29 -1.66
CA ARG A 63 13.36 -5.96 -0.60
C ARG A 63 14.12 -5.35 0.57
N ARG A 64 13.69 -4.16 1.01
CA ARG A 64 14.19 -3.58 2.27
C ARG A 64 13.64 -4.41 3.43
N VAL A 65 14.53 -4.87 4.30
CA VAL A 65 14.21 -5.62 5.52
C VAL A 65 14.68 -4.80 6.71
N ALA A 66 13.87 -4.72 7.76
CA ALA A 66 14.27 -4.06 8.99
C ALA A 66 15.29 -4.94 9.73
N ILE A 67 16.43 -4.37 10.08
CA ILE A 67 17.50 -5.06 10.81
C ILE A 67 17.13 -5.11 12.30
N PRO A 68 17.28 -6.26 13.00
CA PRO A 68 17.07 -6.34 14.44
C PRO A 68 17.93 -5.32 15.22
N PRO A 69 17.43 -4.77 16.34
CA PRO A 69 18.07 -3.65 17.04
C PRO A 69 19.47 -3.97 17.57
N HIS A 70 19.72 -5.20 18.00
CA HIS A 70 21.03 -5.62 18.51
C HIS A 70 22.10 -5.68 17.41
N ILE A 71 21.77 -6.17 16.22
CA ILE A 71 22.66 -6.15 15.05
C ILE A 71 22.88 -4.71 14.57
N ALA A 72 21.83 -3.89 14.56
CA ALA A 72 21.96 -2.49 14.18
C ALA A 72 22.92 -1.72 15.11
N ALA A 73 22.95 -2.04 16.40
CA ALA A 73 23.89 -1.46 17.36
C ALA A 73 25.34 -1.91 17.07
N ARG A 74 25.57 -3.20 16.80
CA ARG A 74 26.90 -3.74 16.44
C ARG A 74 27.45 -3.12 15.15
N ILE A 75 26.61 -3.02 14.11
CA ILE A 75 26.97 -2.35 12.85
C ILE A 75 27.31 -0.87 13.10
N ARG A 76 26.54 -0.18 13.95
CA ARG A 76 26.82 1.22 14.30
C ARG A 76 28.13 1.38 15.10
N ALA A 77 28.47 0.39 15.92
CA ALA A 77 29.74 0.34 16.65
C ALA A 77 30.94 0.06 15.74
N GLY A 78 30.71 -0.33 14.48
CA GLY A 78 31.78 -0.63 13.52
C GLY A 78 32.30 -2.06 13.61
N GLU A 79 31.57 -2.97 14.28
CA GLU A 79 31.89 -4.40 14.24
C GLU A 79 31.59 -4.99 12.86
N GLU A 80 32.44 -5.90 12.40
CA GLU A 80 32.21 -6.67 11.17
C GLU A 80 31.17 -7.76 11.46
N VAL A 81 29.97 -7.60 10.92
CA VAL A 81 28.86 -8.55 11.06
C VAL A 81 28.64 -9.24 9.71
N SER A 82 28.69 -10.56 9.69
CA SER A 82 28.53 -11.33 8.46
C SER A 82 27.07 -11.38 7.98
N GLY A 83 26.87 -11.68 6.70
CA GLY A 83 25.53 -11.82 6.12
C GLY A 83 24.74 -12.97 6.75
N GLU A 84 25.43 -14.02 7.17
CA GLU A 84 24.88 -15.18 7.86
C GLU A 84 24.36 -14.79 9.25
N GLU A 85 25.11 -14.00 10.01
CA GLU A 85 24.68 -13.49 11.33
C GLU A 85 23.42 -12.61 11.22
N ILE A 86 23.37 -11.72 10.23
CA ILE A 86 22.21 -10.85 9.98
C ILE A 86 20.98 -11.71 9.66
N THR A 87 21.15 -12.75 8.85
CA THR A 87 20.07 -13.65 8.44
C THR A 87 19.55 -14.47 9.62
N ALA A 88 20.44 -15.02 10.44
CA ALA A 88 20.06 -15.77 11.64
C ALA A 88 19.32 -14.89 12.65
N ALA A 89 19.82 -13.67 12.88
CA ALA A 89 19.17 -12.71 13.78
C ALA A 89 17.78 -12.29 13.27
N LEU A 90 17.61 -12.14 11.96
CA LEU A 90 16.33 -11.82 11.34
C LEU A 90 15.31 -12.97 11.49
N GLU A 91 15.77 -14.21 11.33
CA GLU A 91 14.91 -15.39 11.49
C GLU A 91 14.45 -15.55 12.95
N ALA A 92 15.36 -15.38 13.91
CA ALA A 92 15.03 -15.41 15.33
C ALA A 92 14.02 -14.30 15.73
N GLU A 93 14.22 -13.07 15.24
CA GLU A 93 13.30 -11.96 15.51
C GLU A 93 11.92 -12.23 14.89
N ARG A 94 11.89 -12.81 13.69
CA ARG A 94 10.65 -13.17 13.02
C ARG A 94 9.89 -14.25 13.78
N GLU A 95 10.58 -15.27 14.29
CA GLU A 95 9.95 -16.29 15.12
C GLU A 95 9.38 -15.70 16.42
N ARG A 96 10.11 -14.78 17.07
CA ARG A 96 9.62 -14.09 18.27
C ARG A 96 8.33 -13.32 17.99
N LEU A 97 8.31 -12.53 16.90
CA LEU A 97 7.12 -11.78 16.49
C LEU A 97 5.95 -12.71 16.12
N ASP A 98 6.22 -13.81 15.41
CA ASP A 98 5.19 -14.79 15.05
C ASP A 98 4.62 -15.48 16.31
N ARG A 99 5.43 -15.66 17.38
CA ARG A 99 5.01 -16.19 18.67
C ARG A 99 4.19 -15.17 19.46
N GLU A 100 4.67 -13.94 19.58
CA GLU A 100 3.95 -12.81 20.20
C GLU A 100 2.61 -12.55 19.49
N GLU A 101 2.53 -12.67 18.16
CA GLU A 101 1.28 -12.53 17.42
C GLU A 101 0.30 -13.67 17.72
N ARG A 102 0.78 -14.90 17.94
CA ARG A 102 -0.07 -16.04 18.34
C ARG A 102 -0.57 -15.89 19.77
N GLU A 103 0.32 -15.55 20.70
CA GLU A 103 -0.01 -15.36 22.11
C GLU A 103 -0.94 -14.14 22.30
N GLY A 104 -0.65 -13.03 21.61
CA GLY A 104 -1.51 -11.83 21.59
C GLY A 104 -2.81 -11.98 20.80
N ALA A 105 -2.91 -12.96 19.89
CA ALA A 105 -4.17 -13.31 19.23
C ALA A 105 -5.07 -14.18 20.12
N GLU A 106 -4.49 -14.93 21.06
CA GLU A 106 -5.23 -15.64 22.11
C GLU A 106 -5.67 -14.70 23.23
N GLU A 107 -4.88 -13.65 23.52
CA GLU A 107 -5.33 -12.47 24.25
C GLU A 107 -6.21 -11.58 23.36
N LYS A 108 -7.32 -12.15 22.85
CA LYS A 108 -8.46 -11.34 22.43
C LYS A 108 -8.81 -10.46 23.63
N VAL A 109 -8.55 -9.17 23.49
CA VAL A 109 -9.02 -8.08 24.34
C VAL A 109 -10.44 -8.41 24.80
N LYS A 110 -10.57 -8.98 26.00
CA LYS A 110 -11.87 -9.14 26.63
C LYS A 110 -12.30 -7.72 26.93
N LEU A 111 -13.30 -7.24 26.20
CA LEU A 111 -13.91 -5.96 26.56
C LEU A 111 -14.37 -6.09 28.03
N PRO A 112 -14.05 -5.11 28.89
CA PRO A 112 -14.57 -5.11 30.24
C PRO A 112 -16.10 -5.21 30.19
N GLU A 113 -16.66 -6.02 31.07
CA GLU A 113 -18.09 -6.36 31.15
C GLU A 113 -18.89 -5.09 31.51
N GLY A 114 -19.23 -4.28 30.50
CA GLY A 114 -19.90 -2.98 30.69
C GLY A 114 -19.60 -1.90 29.65
N VAL A 115 -18.82 -2.19 28.59
CA VAL A 115 -18.63 -1.23 27.48
C VAL A 115 -19.45 -1.67 26.27
N ASP A 116 -20.46 -0.86 25.92
CA ASP A 116 -21.30 -1.09 24.75
C ASP A 116 -20.49 -0.93 23.44
N GLU A 117 -20.67 -1.88 22.52
CA GLU A 117 -19.96 -1.92 21.23
C GLU A 117 -20.31 -0.72 20.33
N ASP A 118 -21.45 -0.07 20.57
CA ASP A 118 -21.95 1.07 19.80
C ASP A 118 -21.16 2.37 20.03
N TRP A 119 -20.44 2.48 21.15
CA TRP A 119 -19.57 3.63 21.42
C TRP A 119 -18.19 3.50 20.79
N LEU A 120 -17.81 2.29 20.36
CA LEU A 120 -16.47 2.02 19.83
C LEU A 120 -16.39 2.35 18.33
N PRO A 121 -15.29 2.99 17.86
CA PRO A 121 -15.11 3.23 16.44
C PRO A 121 -15.00 1.90 15.69
N ALA A 122 -15.63 1.84 14.51
CA ALA A 122 -15.62 0.65 13.67
C ALA A 122 -14.18 0.14 13.45
N GLY A 123 -13.87 -1.05 13.99
CA GLY A 123 -12.56 -1.68 13.91
C GLY A 123 -11.78 -1.80 15.22
N ALA A 124 -12.25 -1.23 16.33
CA ALA A 124 -11.62 -1.40 17.65
C ALA A 124 -11.81 -2.81 18.25
N VAL A 125 -12.98 -3.41 18.01
CA VAL A 125 -13.37 -4.75 18.51
C VAL A 125 -12.89 -5.89 17.61
N SER A 126 -12.70 -5.63 16.31
CA SER A 126 -12.24 -6.64 15.38
C SER A 126 -10.72 -6.64 15.33
N GLY A 127 -10.11 -7.61 16.03
CA GLY A 127 -8.69 -7.94 15.90
C GLY A 127 -8.23 -7.85 14.44
N LYS A 128 -7.19 -7.03 14.26
CA LYS A 128 -6.58 -6.54 13.03
C LYS A 128 -6.27 -7.65 12.00
N LYS A 129 -7.27 -8.13 11.26
CA LYS A 129 -7.07 -8.91 10.02
C LYS A 129 -6.53 -7.99 8.92
N LYS A 130 -5.24 -7.64 9.02
CA LYS A 130 -4.54 -6.91 7.96
C LYS A 130 -4.35 -7.86 6.79
N ALA A 131 -5.22 -7.73 5.81
CA ALA A 131 -5.27 -8.43 4.53
C ALA A 131 -3.87 -8.59 3.88
N ARG A 132 -3.24 -9.76 4.08
CA ARG A 132 -2.29 -10.33 3.11
C ARG A 132 -3.10 -10.94 1.96
N SER A 133 -3.72 -10.09 1.15
CA SER A 133 -4.21 -10.50 -0.17
C SER A 133 -2.99 -10.73 -1.07
N ARG A 134 -2.49 -11.97 -1.06
CA ARG A 134 -1.59 -12.53 -2.07
C ARG A 134 -2.31 -12.48 -3.41
N LYS A 135 -1.92 -11.56 -4.30
CA LYS A 135 -2.27 -11.67 -5.71
C LYS A 135 -1.21 -12.58 -6.37
N LYS A 136 -1.66 -13.77 -6.78
CA LYS A 136 -0.96 -14.62 -7.77
C LYS A 136 -0.90 -13.88 -9.10
#